data_AF-A0AAF0IC89-F1
#
_entry.id   AF-A0AAF0IC89-F1
#
_cell.length_a   1.000
_cell.length_b   1.000
_cell.length_c   1.000
_cell.angle_alpha   90.00
_cell.angle_beta   90.00
_cell.angle_gamma   90.00
#
_symmetry.space_group_name_H-M   'P 1'
#
loop_
_entity.id
_entity.type
_entity.pdbx_description
1 polymer ?
#
loop_
_entity_poly.entity_id
_entity_poly.type
_entity_poly.pdbx_seq_one_letter_code
_entity_poly.pdbx_strand_id
1 'polypeptide(L)'
;MKLLTSINGNPFIFDSGSPRILEHVIEGAAKNGVIERLVINSINSYNLTERLLKNINKHGVQNAIIQIFNPHDTTAWGRLKVLQDLLAKLEDTTLNNLLVDCAITDVNSITEVIKIFRYVKDKWNLPVGAAPCNLTYILRKRTPEFIGKNYKSFDTALNMLLRCYGADFLIYGHVKSYNRIFKAIYTHDLVVRGLSADKF
;
A
#
# COMPACT_ATOMS: atom_id res chain seq x y z
N MET A 1 -0.24 19.72 11.86
CA MET A 1 0.78 18.67 12.12
C MET A 1 1.01 18.32 13.59
N LYS A 2 0.71 19.21 14.56
CA LYS A 2 0.88 18.94 16.01
C LYS A 2 0.17 17.70 16.56
N LEU A 3 -0.90 17.21 15.91
CA LEU A 3 -1.63 16.02 16.38
C LEU A 3 -0.88 14.71 16.14
N LEU A 4 -0.15 14.55 15.02
CA LEU A 4 0.52 13.29 14.67
C LEU A 4 1.82 13.06 15.46
N THR A 5 2.51 14.14 15.84
CA THR A 5 3.74 14.08 16.65
C THR A 5 3.49 13.61 18.08
N SER A 6 2.23 13.68 18.55
CA SER A 6 1.81 13.21 19.88
C SER A 6 1.44 11.72 19.92
N ILE A 7 1.39 11.06 18.76
CA ILE A 7 1.02 9.64 18.67
C ILE A 7 2.28 8.82 18.94
N ASN A 8 2.18 7.87 19.87
CA ASN A 8 3.18 6.84 20.23
C ASN A 8 4.10 6.49 19.07
N GLY A 9 5.40 6.32 19.32
CA GLY A 9 6.55 6.19 18.39
C GLY A 9 6.44 5.32 17.13
N ASN A 10 5.28 4.77 16.81
CA ASN A 10 4.91 4.05 15.60
C ASN A 10 5.04 4.89 14.32
N PRO A 11 5.32 4.26 13.17
CA PRO A 11 5.21 4.92 11.87
C PRO A 11 3.82 5.49 11.61
N PHE A 12 3.73 6.52 10.78
CA PHE A 12 2.46 7.07 10.31
C PHE A 12 2.49 7.27 8.80
N ILE A 13 1.38 6.92 8.15
CA ILE A 13 1.20 7.06 6.72
C ILE A 13 0.57 8.43 6.45
N PHE A 14 1.18 9.24 5.59
CA PHE A 14 0.54 10.42 5.05
C PHE A 14 0.07 10.15 3.62
N ASP A 15 -1.24 10.29 3.39
CA ASP A 15 -1.89 9.95 2.13
C ASP A 15 -2.23 11.21 1.31
N SER A 16 -1.63 11.36 0.13
CA SER A 16 -1.97 12.41 -0.84
C SER A 16 -1.46 12.09 -2.25
N GLY A 17 -2.32 12.27 -3.25
CA GLY A 17 -1.92 12.25 -4.67
C GLY A 17 -1.21 13.54 -5.13
N SER A 18 -1.24 14.62 -4.34
CA SER A 18 -0.63 15.91 -4.71
C SER A 18 0.84 15.99 -4.29
N PRO A 19 1.79 16.19 -5.22
CA PRO A 19 3.21 16.34 -4.91
C PRO A 19 3.49 17.49 -3.94
N ARG A 20 2.79 18.62 -4.13
CA ARG A 20 2.98 19.83 -3.29
C ARG A 20 2.56 19.60 -1.84
N ILE A 21 1.51 18.81 -1.62
CA ILE A 21 1.07 18.46 -0.26
C ILE A 21 2.09 17.51 0.39
N LEU A 22 2.61 16.53 -0.37
CA LEU A 22 3.66 15.63 0.11
C LEU A 22 4.92 16.40 0.52
N GLU A 23 5.39 17.31 -0.32
CA GLU A 23 6.51 18.21 0.00
C GLU A 23 6.31 18.97 1.32
N HIS A 24 5.14 19.57 1.50
CA HIS A 24 4.84 20.36 2.70
C HIS A 24 4.81 19.49 3.97
N VAL A 25 4.35 18.24 3.85
CA VAL A 25 4.34 17.29 4.95
C VAL A 25 5.74 16.80 5.28
N ILE A 26 6.59 16.56 4.29
CA ILE A 26 8.00 16.21 4.49
C ILE A 26 8.70 17.32 5.29
N GLU A 27 8.57 18.57 4.84
CA GLU A 27 9.14 19.74 5.52
C GLU A 27 8.62 19.87 6.96
N GLY A 28 7.31 19.68 7.14
CA GLY A 28 6.69 19.67 8.44
C GLY A 28 7.25 18.54 9.33
N ALA A 29 7.30 17.31 8.85
CA ALA A 29 7.79 16.13 9.58
C ALA A 29 9.24 16.31 10.02
N ALA A 30 10.09 16.84 9.13
CA ALA A 30 11.47 17.18 9.45
C ALA A 30 11.55 18.24 10.56
N LYS A 31 10.79 19.34 10.44
CA LYS A 31 10.75 20.40 11.46
C LYS A 31 10.29 19.91 12.85
N ASN A 32 9.46 18.87 12.89
CA ASN A 32 8.93 18.32 14.14
C ASN A 32 9.72 17.09 14.63
N GLY A 33 10.83 16.71 13.98
CA GLY A 33 11.67 15.59 14.42
C GLY A 33 10.98 14.23 14.34
N VAL A 34 10.10 14.02 13.35
CA VAL A 34 9.36 12.75 13.15
C VAL A 34 9.55 12.19 11.74
N ILE A 35 10.60 12.62 11.04
CA ILE A 35 10.82 12.29 9.62
C ILE A 35 11.11 10.80 9.41
N GLU A 36 11.82 10.14 10.33
CA GLU A 36 12.10 8.70 10.23
C GLU A 36 10.84 7.82 10.31
N ARG A 37 9.76 8.35 10.90
CA ARG A 37 8.47 7.65 11.09
C ARG A 37 7.48 7.91 9.95
N LEU A 38 7.76 8.89 9.09
CA LEU A 38 6.89 9.24 7.98
C LEU A 38 6.97 8.14 6.91
N VAL A 39 5.80 7.64 6.52
CA VAL A 39 5.62 6.83 5.32
C VAL A 39 4.79 7.63 4.32
N ILE A 40 5.36 7.95 3.15
CA ILE A 40 4.64 8.66 2.09
C ILE A 40 3.72 7.67 1.37
N ASN A 41 2.41 7.93 1.35
CA ASN A 41 1.44 7.24 0.50
C ASN A 41 0.87 8.21 -0.54
N SER A 42 1.06 8.03 -1.82
CA SER A 42 2.02 7.12 -2.48
C SER A 42 2.93 7.90 -3.39
N ILE A 43 4.06 7.32 -3.78
CA ILE A 43 4.80 7.72 -4.97
C ILE A 43 4.27 6.92 -6.16
N ASN A 44 3.95 7.58 -7.27
CA ASN A 44 3.51 6.94 -8.51
C ASN A 44 3.94 7.73 -9.75
N SER A 45 3.69 7.18 -10.94
CA SER A 45 4.07 7.79 -12.22
C SER A 45 3.47 9.17 -12.49
N TYR A 46 2.40 9.55 -11.78
CA TYR A 46 1.69 10.81 -11.98
C TYR A 46 2.14 11.92 -11.04
N ASN A 47 2.72 11.58 -9.88
CA ASN A 47 3.08 12.57 -8.86
C ASN A 47 4.59 12.66 -8.58
N LEU A 48 5.40 11.76 -9.12
CA LEU A 48 6.84 11.81 -8.95
C LEU A 48 7.45 12.92 -9.82
N THR A 49 7.87 14.00 -9.16
CA THR A 49 8.53 15.15 -9.79
C THR A 49 9.95 15.31 -9.26
N GLU A 50 10.85 15.96 -10.03
CA GLU A 50 12.20 16.28 -9.57
C GLU A 50 12.22 17.07 -8.26
N ARG A 51 11.24 17.96 -8.08
CA ARG A 51 11.12 18.78 -6.88
C ARG A 51 10.77 17.91 -5.66
N LEU A 52 9.84 16.96 -5.82
CA LEU A 52 9.51 16.01 -4.77
C LEU A 52 10.72 15.12 -4.43
N LEU A 53 11.46 14.64 -5.43
CA LEU A 53 12.71 13.88 -5.23
C LEU A 53 13.76 14.67 -4.44
N LYS A 54 14.01 15.93 -4.82
CA LYS A 54 14.91 16.83 -4.08
C LYS A 54 14.46 17.01 -2.64
N ASN A 55 13.15 17.14 -2.39
CA ASN A 55 12.59 17.31 -1.06
C ASN A 55 12.80 16.04 -0.19
N ILE A 56 12.48 14.86 -0.76
CA ILE A 56 12.73 13.54 -0.16
C ILE A 56 14.19 13.43 0.30
N ASN A 57 15.14 13.68 -0.60
CA ASN A 57 16.56 13.54 -0.31
C ASN A 57 17.06 14.57 0.70
N LYS A 58 16.66 15.84 0.54
CA LYS A 58 17.06 16.94 1.42
C LYS A 58 16.67 16.68 2.88
N HIS A 59 15.51 16.07 3.11
CA HIS A 59 14.98 15.83 4.45
C HIS A 59 15.20 14.40 4.95
N GLY A 60 15.82 13.53 4.14
CA GLY A 60 16.15 12.17 4.55
C GLY A 60 14.94 11.27 4.77
N VAL A 61 13.89 11.39 3.94
CA VAL A 61 12.75 10.48 4.00
C VAL A 61 13.21 9.07 3.63
N GLN A 62 12.85 8.08 4.46
CA GLN A 62 13.28 6.69 4.26
C GLN A 62 12.17 5.76 3.79
N ASN A 63 10.89 6.08 4.05
CA ASN A 63 9.78 5.15 3.86
C ASN A 63 8.75 5.68 2.86
N ALA A 64 8.39 4.85 1.88
CA ALA A 64 7.35 5.18 0.91
C ALA A 64 6.55 3.95 0.47
N ILE A 65 5.27 4.18 0.17
CA ILE A 65 4.44 3.28 -0.61
C ILE A 65 4.56 3.69 -2.08
N ILE A 66 5.00 2.77 -2.94
CA ILE A 66 5.04 2.94 -4.38
C ILE A 66 3.76 2.33 -4.96
N GLN A 67 2.92 3.16 -5.55
CA GLN A 67 1.68 2.72 -6.18
C GLN A 67 1.89 2.54 -7.68
N ILE A 68 1.72 1.31 -8.16
CA ILE A 68 1.98 0.93 -9.56
C ILE A 68 0.71 0.94 -10.41
N PHE A 69 -0.13 1.95 -10.20
CA PHE A 69 -1.35 2.14 -10.97
C PHE A 69 -1.04 2.50 -12.44
N ASN A 70 -1.57 1.69 -13.36
CA ASN A 70 -1.45 1.91 -14.80
C ASN A 70 -2.83 1.74 -15.47
N PRO A 71 -3.54 2.83 -15.79
CA PRO A 71 -4.82 2.77 -16.48
C PRO A 71 -4.70 2.50 -17.99
N HIS A 72 -3.51 2.68 -18.57
CA HIS A 72 -3.28 2.44 -20.01
C HIS A 72 -3.01 0.96 -20.31
N ASP A 73 -2.43 0.24 -19.36
CA ASP A 73 -2.23 -1.21 -19.40
C ASP A 73 -2.44 -1.79 -18.00
N THR A 74 -3.62 -2.37 -17.78
CA THR A 74 -4.03 -2.90 -16.47
C THR A 74 -3.54 -4.32 -16.21
N THR A 75 -2.78 -4.91 -17.14
CA THR A 75 -2.18 -6.24 -16.96
C THR A 75 -1.06 -6.22 -15.92
N ALA A 76 -0.69 -7.39 -15.42
CA ALA A 76 0.47 -7.52 -14.53
C ALA A 76 1.74 -6.92 -15.15
N TRP A 77 1.99 -7.17 -16.44
CA TRP A 77 3.16 -6.63 -17.15
C TRP A 77 3.15 -5.11 -17.23
N GLY A 78 2.01 -4.50 -17.55
CA GLY A 78 1.86 -3.04 -17.61
C GLY A 78 2.19 -2.36 -16.29
N ARG A 79 1.78 -2.96 -15.16
CA ARG A 79 2.08 -2.45 -13.81
C ARG A 79 3.52 -2.72 -13.39
N LEU A 80 4.09 -3.87 -13.76
CA LEU A 80 5.50 -4.20 -13.49
C LEU A 80 6.46 -3.27 -14.22
N LYS A 81 6.12 -2.82 -15.42
CA LYS A 81 6.90 -1.81 -16.14
C LYS A 81 6.92 -0.48 -15.38
N VAL A 82 5.76 -0.05 -14.86
CA VAL A 82 5.66 1.13 -14.00
C VAL A 82 6.55 0.98 -12.75
N LEU A 83 6.53 -0.19 -12.10
CA LEU A 83 7.41 -0.45 -10.96
C LEU A 83 8.88 -0.28 -11.33
N GLN A 84 9.32 -0.91 -12.43
CA GLN A 84 10.70 -0.85 -12.88
C GLN A 84 11.15 0.59 -13.17
N ASP A 85 10.32 1.37 -13.86
CA ASP A 85 10.61 2.77 -14.16
C ASP A 85 10.67 3.64 -12.89
N LEU A 86 9.81 3.37 -11.90
CA LEU A 86 9.84 4.07 -10.63
C LEU A 86 11.08 3.70 -9.82
N LEU A 87 11.43 2.41 -9.71
CA LEU A 87 12.62 1.98 -8.98
C LEU A 87 13.90 2.60 -9.55
N ALA A 88 14.04 2.66 -10.89
CA ALA A 88 15.18 3.31 -11.53
C ALA A 88 15.29 4.80 -11.17
N LYS A 89 14.17 5.51 -11.01
CA LYS A 89 14.16 6.92 -10.59
C LYS A 89 14.43 7.12 -9.10
N LEU A 90 14.27 6.07 -8.30
CA LEU A 90 14.43 6.09 -6.84
C LEU A 90 15.77 5.53 -6.37
N GLU A 91 16.58 4.97 -7.27
CA GLU A 91 17.85 4.29 -6.98
C GLU A 91 18.81 5.14 -6.14
N ASP A 92 18.97 6.42 -6.50
CA ASP A 92 19.87 7.37 -5.82
C ASP A 92 19.14 8.26 -4.78
N THR A 93 18.03 7.77 -4.22
CA THR A 93 17.28 8.51 -3.20
C THR A 93 17.54 8.00 -1.79
N THR A 94 17.12 8.77 -0.78
CA THR A 94 17.20 8.34 0.62
C THR A 94 16.15 7.28 1.00
N LEU A 95 15.28 6.89 0.07
CA LEU A 95 14.21 5.93 0.31
C LEU A 95 14.75 4.49 0.36
N ASN A 96 14.90 3.96 1.56
CA ASN A 96 15.41 2.60 1.79
C ASN A 96 14.30 1.58 2.04
N ASN A 97 13.11 2.03 2.42
CA ASN A 97 11.99 1.17 2.81
C ASN A 97 10.80 1.40 1.88
N LEU A 98 10.71 0.56 0.85
CA LEU A 98 9.69 0.66 -0.20
C LEU A 98 8.64 -0.44 -0.04
N LEU A 99 7.37 -0.04 -0.01
CA LEU A 99 6.21 -0.94 -0.03
C LEU A 99 5.49 -0.82 -1.38
N VAL A 100 5.25 -1.91 -2.10
CA VAL A 100 4.60 -1.85 -3.43
C VAL A 100 3.09 -2.03 -3.29
N ASP A 101 2.31 -0.98 -3.50
CA ASP A 101 0.85 -1.04 -3.68
C ASP A 101 0.52 -1.38 -5.14
N CYS A 102 0.05 -2.60 -5.35
CA CYS A 102 -0.24 -3.15 -6.67
C CYS A 102 -1.54 -2.62 -7.31
N ALA A 103 -2.27 -1.74 -6.63
CA ALA A 103 -3.47 -1.04 -7.11
C ALA A 103 -4.59 -1.95 -7.66
N ILE A 104 -5.61 -2.20 -6.82
CA ILE A 104 -6.83 -2.89 -7.26
C ILE A 104 -7.82 -1.86 -7.84
N THR A 105 -8.15 -2.01 -9.12
CA THR A 105 -8.98 -1.07 -9.88
C THR A 105 -10.41 -1.58 -10.06
N ASP A 106 -10.56 -2.89 -10.17
CA ASP A 106 -11.81 -3.61 -10.43
C ASP A 106 -11.67 -5.09 -10.04
N VAL A 107 -12.74 -5.87 -10.17
CA VAL A 107 -12.74 -7.30 -9.81
C VAL A 107 -11.76 -8.10 -10.68
N ASN A 108 -11.66 -7.80 -11.97
CA ASN A 108 -10.76 -8.53 -12.88
C ASN A 108 -9.29 -8.25 -12.55
N SER A 109 -8.99 -7.05 -12.05
CA SER A 109 -7.65 -6.64 -11.65
C SER A 109 -7.09 -7.43 -10.46
N ILE A 110 -7.92 -8.09 -9.65
CA ILE A 110 -7.49 -8.86 -8.47
C ILE A 110 -6.51 -9.97 -8.89
N THR A 111 -6.83 -10.68 -9.97
CA THR A 111 -5.97 -11.75 -10.50
C THR A 111 -4.62 -11.21 -10.95
N GLU A 112 -4.61 -10.06 -11.62
CA GLU A 112 -3.37 -9.41 -12.05
C GLU A 112 -2.53 -8.94 -10.84
N VAL A 113 -3.17 -8.39 -9.81
CA VAL A 113 -2.51 -8.01 -8.55
C VAL A 113 -1.86 -9.22 -7.87
N ILE A 114 -2.57 -10.34 -7.78
CA ILE A 114 -2.03 -11.57 -7.17
C ILE A 114 -0.81 -12.09 -7.94
N LYS A 115 -0.83 -12.05 -9.29
CA LYS A 115 0.35 -12.41 -10.10
C LYS A 115 1.56 -11.52 -9.79
N ILE A 116 1.32 -10.22 -9.62
CA ILE A 116 2.39 -9.26 -9.29
C ILE A 116 3.00 -9.56 -7.93
N PHE A 117 2.20 -9.92 -6.91
CA PHE A 117 2.70 -10.17 -5.56
C PHE A 117 3.88 -11.13 -5.54
N ARG A 118 3.72 -12.30 -6.15
CA ARG A 118 4.79 -13.30 -6.21
C ARG A 118 5.99 -12.79 -7.01
N TYR A 119 5.75 -12.25 -8.19
CA TYR A 119 6.82 -11.82 -9.09
C TYR A 119 7.67 -10.69 -8.48
N VAL A 120 7.06 -9.73 -7.78
CA VAL A 120 7.78 -8.61 -7.17
C VAL A 120 8.68 -9.08 -6.03
N LYS A 121 8.17 -9.99 -5.20
CA LYS A 121 8.95 -10.60 -4.11
C LYS A 121 10.12 -11.40 -4.66
N ASP A 122 9.90 -12.20 -5.70
CA ASP A 122 10.95 -13.02 -6.32
C ASP A 122 12.03 -12.17 -7.01
N LYS A 123 11.64 -11.10 -7.72
CA LYS A 123 12.57 -10.30 -8.54
C LYS A 123 13.28 -9.18 -7.80
N TRP A 124 12.56 -8.45 -6.93
CA TRP A 124 13.10 -7.26 -6.25
C TRP A 124 13.20 -7.41 -4.73
N ASN A 125 12.71 -8.52 -4.17
CA ASN A 125 12.67 -8.74 -2.71
C ASN A 125 11.98 -7.59 -1.95
N LEU A 126 10.93 -7.01 -2.57
CA LEU A 126 10.14 -5.93 -1.99
C LEU A 126 8.82 -6.44 -1.43
N PRO A 127 8.35 -5.92 -0.29
CA PRO A 127 7.04 -6.23 0.24
C PRO A 127 5.94 -5.67 -0.66
N VAL A 128 4.88 -6.46 -0.82
CA VAL A 128 3.77 -6.16 -1.73
C VAL A 128 2.45 -6.05 -0.97
N GLY A 129 1.53 -5.28 -1.50
CA GLY A 129 0.23 -5.09 -0.88
C GLY A 129 -0.76 -4.41 -1.81
N ALA A 130 -1.93 -4.11 -1.26
CA ALA A 130 -2.98 -3.41 -1.99
C ALA A 130 -3.93 -2.67 -1.04
N ALA A 131 -4.75 -1.79 -1.62
CA ALA A 131 -5.85 -1.11 -0.95
C ALA A 131 -7.22 -1.67 -1.40
N PRO A 132 -7.66 -2.86 -0.92
CA PRO A 132 -8.95 -3.44 -1.31
C PRO A 132 -10.15 -2.56 -0.95
N CYS A 133 -10.01 -1.66 0.04
CA CYS A 133 -11.07 -0.75 0.45
C CYS A 133 -11.55 0.17 -0.68
N ASN A 134 -10.68 0.50 -1.64
CA ASN A 134 -11.05 1.34 -2.79
C ASN A 134 -12.09 0.64 -3.66
N LEU A 135 -11.84 -0.64 -3.98
CA LEU A 135 -12.77 -1.46 -4.74
C LEU A 135 -14.05 -1.74 -3.95
N THR A 136 -13.93 -2.17 -2.68
CA THR A 136 -15.09 -2.58 -1.88
C THR A 136 -16.06 -1.41 -1.67
N TYR A 137 -15.54 -0.19 -1.50
CA TYR A 137 -16.36 1.01 -1.39
C TYR A 137 -17.10 1.36 -2.69
N ILE A 138 -16.42 1.30 -3.83
CA ILE A 138 -17.04 1.55 -5.14
C ILE A 138 -18.13 0.51 -5.41
N LEU A 139 -17.85 -0.76 -5.18
CA LEU A 139 -18.82 -1.84 -5.40
C LEU A 139 -20.03 -1.73 -4.46
N ARG A 140 -19.81 -1.35 -3.18
CA ARG A 140 -20.91 -1.06 -2.25
C ARG A 140 -21.85 0.02 -2.79
N LYS A 141 -21.30 1.07 -3.40
CA LYS A 141 -22.08 2.17 -3.98
C LYS A 141 -22.78 1.79 -5.28
N ARG A 142 -22.09 1.07 -6.17
CA ARG A 142 -22.61 0.71 -7.51
C ARG A 142 -23.54 -0.50 -7.52
N THR A 143 -23.41 -1.39 -6.53
CA THR A 143 -24.21 -2.62 -6.42
C THR A 143 -24.86 -2.75 -5.03
N PRO A 144 -25.67 -1.76 -4.60
CA PRO A 144 -26.20 -1.72 -3.24
C PRO A 144 -27.12 -2.92 -2.92
N GLU A 145 -27.83 -3.45 -3.91
CA GLU A 145 -28.67 -4.64 -3.77
C GLU A 145 -27.85 -5.90 -3.44
N PHE A 146 -26.64 -6.01 -4.00
CA PHE A 146 -25.77 -7.18 -3.87
C PHE A 146 -24.79 -7.06 -2.70
N ILE A 147 -24.01 -5.98 -2.68
CA ILE A 147 -22.96 -5.75 -1.67
C ILE A 147 -23.44 -4.87 -0.52
N GLY A 148 -24.46 -4.03 -0.67
CA GLY A 148 -24.81 -3.02 0.33
C GLY A 148 -24.95 -3.57 1.75
N LYS A 149 -25.83 -4.56 1.96
CA LYS A 149 -26.02 -5.24 3.25
C LYS A 149 -24.86 -6.18 3.61
N ASN A 150 -24.22 -6.77 2.60
CA ASN A 150 -23.15 -7.77 2.75
C ASN A 150 -21.73 -7.17 2.74
N TYR A 151 -21.60 -5.84 2.78
CA TYR A 151 -20.35 -5.12 2.54
C TYR A 151 -19.25 -5.58 3.50
N LYS A 152 -19.58 -5.77 4.77
CA LYS A 152 -18.64 -6.26 5.78
C LYS A 152 -18.17 -7.70 5.50
N SER A 153 -19.00 -8.55 4.91
CA SER A 153 -18.53 -9.90 4.56
C SER A 153 -17.61 -9.84 3.35
N PHE A 154 -18.05 -9.15 2.30
CA PHE A 154 -17.29 -8.97 1.05
C PHE A 154 -15.91 -8.34 1.29
N ASP A 155 -15.87 -7.24 2.05
CA ASP A 155 -14.63 -6.53 2.36
C ASP A 155 -13.66 -7.37 3.22
N THR A 156 -14.16 -8.20 4.15
CA THR A 156 -13.29 -9.13 4.92
C THR A 156 -12.73 -10.21 4.01
N ALA A 157 -13.59 -10.80 3.18
CA ALA A 157 -13.20 -11.87 2.27
C ALA A 157 -12.13 -11.41 1.29
N LEU A 158 -12.25 -10.19 0.74
CA LEU A 158 -11.24 -9.66 -0.18
C LEU A 158 -9.90 -9.39 0.50
N ASN A 159 -9.90 -8.80 1.71
CA ASN A 159 -8.65 -8.62 2.47
C ASN A 159 -7.98 -9.97 2.79
N MET A 160 -8.77 -10.94 3.26
CA MET A 160 -8.28 -12.30 3.56
C MET A 160 -7.73 -12.99 2.31
N LEU A 161 -8.43 -12.90 1.18
CA LEU A 161 -8.01 -13.46 -0.11
C LEU A 161 -6.62 -12.95 -0.49
N LEU A 162 -6.43 -11.63 -0.49
CA LEU A 162 -5.14 -11.03 -0.85
C LEU A 162 -4.02 -11.47 0.09
N ARG A 163 -4.31 -11.59 1.39
CA ARG A 163 -3.33 -12.12 2.37
C ARG A 163 -2.96 -13.57 2.08
N CYS A 164 -3.94 -14.43 1.80
CA CYS A 164 -3.70 -15.84 1.45
C CYS A 164 -2.83 -15.99 0.19
N TYR A 165 -2.90 -15.02 -0.72
CA TYR A 165 -2.11 -14.97 -1.95
C TYR A 165 -0.80 -14.17 -1.82
N GLY A 166 -0.36 -13.89 -0.59
CA GLY A 166 1.01 -13.42 -0.33
C GLY A 166 1.17 -11.91 -0.16
N ALA A 167 0.09 -11.14 0.00
CA ALA A 167 0.19 -9.73 0.39
C ALA A 167 0.89 -9.58 1.75
N ASP A 168 1.91 -8.73 1.83
CA ASP A 168 2.66 -8.40 3.05
C ASP A 168 1.99 -7.26 3.84
N PHE A 169 1.24 -6.39 3.17
CA PHE A 169 0.43 -5.34 3.81
C PHE A 169 -0.90 -5.12 3.10
N LEU A 170 -1.89 -4.58 3.83
CA LEU A 170 -3.21 -4.25 3.31
C LEU A 170 -3.69 -2.90 3.86
N ILE A 171 -4.07 -1.99 2.96
CA ILE A 171 -4.79 -0.76 3.33
C ILE A 171 -6.28 -1.11 3.38
N TYR A 172 -6.78 -1.46 4.57
CA TYR A 172 -8.14 -1.94 4.77
C TYR A 172 -9.20 -0.83 4.92
N GLY A 173 -8.79 0.43 4.81
CA GLY A 173 -9.67 1.60 4.89
C GLY A 173 -9.98 2.01 6.33
N HIS A 174 -11.26 2.27 6.62
CA HIS A 174 -11.67 2.93 7.86
C HIS A 174 -11.23 2.15 9.12
N VAL A 175 -10.65 2.85 10.10
CA VAL A 175 -10.21 2.26 11.40
C VAL A 175 -11.27 1.42 12.10
N LYS A 176 -12.57 1.72 11.94
CA LYS A 176 -13.69 0.94 12.51
C LYS A 176 -13.77 -0.50 11.97
N SER A 177 -13.14 -0.77 10.82
CA SER A 177 -13.04 -2.13 10.26
C SER A 177 -11.97 -2.99 10.96
N TYR A 178 -11.09 -2.40 11.77
CA TYR A 178 -9.95 -3.08 12.40
C TYR A 178 -10.35 -4.39 13.08
N ASN A 179 -11.35 -4.38 13.96
CA ASN A 179 -11.74 -5.58 14.72
C ASN A 179 -12.12 -6.78 13.84
N ARG A 180 -12.70 -6.53 12.66
CA ARG A 180 -13.13 -7.59 11.73
C ARG A 180 -11.98 -8.04 10.86
N ILE A 181 -11.25 -7.10 10.25
CA ILE A 181 -10.15 -7.39 9.33
C ILE A 181 -8.97 -8.00 10.09
N PHE A 182 -8.54 -7.39 11.20
CA PHE A 182 -7.42 -7.88 12.00
C PHE A 182 -7.63 -9.32 12.46
N LYS A 183 -8.82 -9.65 12.97
CA LYS A 183 -9.12 -11.03 13.41
C LYS A 183 -9.05 -12.04 12.27
N ALA A 184 -9.53 -11.69 11.08
CA ALA A 184 -9.43 -12.56 9.91
C ALA A 184 -7.97 -12.81 9.50
N ILE A 185 -7.18 -11.74 9.39
CA ILE A 185 -5.75 -11.82 9.03
C ILE A 185 -4.94 -12.55 10.11
N TYR A 186 -5.22 -12.29 11.39
CA TYR A 186 -4.57 -12.97 12.51
C TYR A 186 -4.81 -14.48 12.48
N THR A 187 -6.02 -14.91 12.12
CA THR A 187 -6.34 -16.34 11.98
C THR A 187 -5.50 -16.99 10.88
N HIS A 188 -5.37 -16.34 9.71
CA HIS A 188 -4.47 -16.78 8.65
C HIS A 188 -3.03 -16.95 9.15
N ASP A 189 -2.49 -15.91 9.80
CA ASP A 189 -1.10 -15.91 10.24
C ASP A 189 -0.81 -16.97 11.31
N LEU A 190 -1.78 -17.27 12.19
CA LEU A 190 -1.68 -18.40 13.11
C LEU A 190 -1.61 -19.75 12.39
N VAL A 191 -2.48 -19.97 11.40
CA VAL A 191 -2.52 -21.22 10.63
C VAL A 191 -1.22 -21.43 9.85
N VAL A 192 -0.74 -20.41 9.14
CA VAL A 192 0.52 -20.48 8.37
C VAL A 192 1.73 -20.75 9.27
N ARG A 193 1.77 -20.14 10.48
CA ARG A 193 2.82 -20.44 11.46
C ARG A 193 2.79 -21.90 11.92
N GLY A 194 1.60 -22.46 12.17
CA GLY A 194 1.44 -23.88 12.49
C GLY A 194 1.96 -24.78 11.36
N LEU A 195 1.53 -24.53 10.12
CA LEU A 195 1.98 -25.27 8.94
C LEU A 195 3.48 -25.20 8.70
N SER A 196 4.14 -24.10 9.09
CA SER A 196 5.59 -23.93 8.94
C SER A 196 6.39 -24.58 10.08
N ALA A 197 5.76 -24.85 11.22
CA ALA A 197 6.38 -25.54 12.35
C ALA A 197 6.41 -27.06 12.17
N ASP A 198 5.44 -27.59 11.41
CA ASP A 198 5.31 -29.02 11.16
C ASP A 198 6.19 -29.45 9.97
N LYS A 199 7.27 -30.18 10.28
CA LYS A 199 8.02 -30.95 9.26
C LYS A 199 7.32 -32.29 9.07
N PHE A 200 6.38 -32.37 8.15
CA PHE A 200 5.93 -33.64 7.59
C PHE A 200 6.93 -34.13 6.54
#